data_AF-A0A432SGQ1-F1
#
_entry.id   AF-A0A432SGQ1-F1
#
_cell.length_a   1.000
_cell.length_b   1.000
_cell.length_c   1.000
_cell.angle_alpha   90.00
_cell.angle_beta   90.00
_cell.angle_gamma   90.00
#
_symmetry.space_group_name_H-M   'P 1'
#
loop_
_entity.id
_entity.type
_entity.pdbx_description
1 polymer ?
#
loop_
_entity_poly.entity_id
_entity_poly.type
_entity_poly.pdbx_seq_one_letter_code
_entity_poly.pdbx_strand_id
1 'polypeptide(L)'
;MSRKKIVAVSTAFVMTIMSGCGTETKKGTPLAHHVKDSGEHNVNTASLDWEVDNGEGLRIHTDVENIYMQFDHSAAGQGIKNIQFIIDIDNNSSTGNAEEKGADFIVENGYLYASQKRDLWDWKEIGKVKSSVEDLTDTIEIPKSLLHYSHGPFGVLAEALDDKWQPVLYSPSSVDENKVHTKTVYIPR
;
A
#
# COMPACT_ATOMS: atom_id res chain seq x y z
N MET A 1 30.10 0.84 27.59
CA MET A 1 29.42 1.18 26.32
C MET A 1 28.28 0.20 26.10
N SER A 2 27.04 0.65 26.27
CA SER A 2 25.84 -0.19 26.22
C SER A 2 25.23 -0.14 24.82
N ARG A 3 25.10 -1.28 24.14
CA ARG A 3 24.33 -1.40 22.89
C ARG A 3 22.88 -1.71 23.25
N LYS A 4 21.98 -0.78 22.97
CA LYS A 4 20.53 -1.01 23.03
C LYS A 4 20.16 -2.05 21.97
N LYS A 5 19.52 -3.15 22.40
CA LYS A 5 18.84 -4.11 21.51
C LYS A 5 17.50 -3.49 21.09
N ILE A 6 17.25 -3.40 19.79
CA ILE A 6 15.91 -3.14 19.26
C ILE A 6 15.15 -4.47 19.30
N VAL A 7 14.04 -4.49 20.04
CA VAL A 7 13.12 -5.62 20.12
C VAL A 7 12.13 -5.47 18.96
N ALA A 8 12.25 -6.32 17.94
CA ALA A 8 11.17 -6.53 16.99
C ALA A 8 10.10 -7.37 17.68
N VAL A 9 8.92 -6.80 17.94
CA VAL A 9 7.75 -7.55 18.37
C VAL A 9 7.16 -8.21 17.12
N SER A 10 7.50 -9.47 16.91
CA SER A 10 6.83 -10.33 15.93
C SER A 10 5.65 -10.99 16.65
N THR A 11 4.45 -10.45 16.45
CA THR A 11 3.22 -11.15 16.81
C THR A 11 2.94 -12.12 15.68
N ALA A 12 3.34 -13.39 15.86
CA ALA A 12 2.93 -14.46 14.96
C ALA A 12 1.42 -14.67 15.11
N PHE A 13 0.64 -14.22 14.14
CA PHE A 13 -0.79 -14.54 14.06
C PHE A 13 -0.95 -15.82 13.25
N VAL A 14 -1.42 -16.88 13.91
CA VAL A 14 -1.77 -18.15 13.27
C VAL A 14 -3.07 -17.93 12.49
N MET A 15 -2.95 -17.81 11.17
CA MET A 15 -4.09 -17.78 10.26
C MET A 15 -4.68 -19.20 10.17
N THR A 16 -5.75 -19.44 10.93
CA THR A 16 -6.59 -20.63 10.72
C THR A 16 -7.48 -20.32 9.52
N ILE A 17 -7.16 -20.88 8.36
CA ILE A 17 -8.01 -20.81 7.17
C ILE A 17 -9.21 -21.73 7.44
N MET A 18 -10.28 -21.17 7.99
CA MET A 18 -11.58 -21.82 7.96
C MET A 18 -12.05 -21.78 6.51
N SER A 19 -12.00 -22.94 5.85
CA SER A 19 -12.62 -23.16 4.54
C SER A 19 -14.14 -23.11 4.72
N GLY A 20 -14.66 -21.90 4.90
CA GLY A 20 -16.07 -21.58 4.90
C GLY A 20 -16.50 -21.35 3.46
N CYS A 21 -17.46 -22.14 3.00
CA CYS A 21 -18.21 -21.91 1.77
C CYS A 21 -18.92 -20.55 1.87
N GLY A 22 -18.23 -19.47 1.48
CA GLY A 22 -18.68 -18.09 1.54
C GLY A 22 -19.18 -17.66 0.18
N THR A 23 -20.40 -17.12 0.16
CA THR A 23 -21.00 -16.45 -0.99
C THR A 23 -20.04 -15.42 -1.57
N GLU A 24 -19.72 -15.54 -2.86
CA GLU A 24 -18.94 -14.55 -3.61
C GLU A 24 -19.61 -13.18 -3.51
N THR A 25 -19.11 -12.33 -2.62
CA THR A 25 -19.30 -10.88 -2.74
C THR A 25 -18.57 -10.47 -4.01
N LYS A 26 -19.34 -10.04 -5.02
CA LYS A 26 -18.77 -9.50 -6.26
C LYS A 26 -17.91 -8.29 -5.89
N LYS A 27 -16.59 -8.47 -5.86
CA LYS A 27 -15.62 -7.38 -5.80
C LYS A 27 -16.07 -6.35 -6.85
N GLY A 28 -16.34 -5.13 -6.41
CA GLY A 28 -16.82 -4.07 -7.30
C GLY A 28 -15.90 -3.99 -8.52
N THR A 29 -16.47 -3.83 -9.72
CA THR A 29 -15.64 -3.66 -10.91
C THR A 29 -14.71 -2.48 -10.65
N PRO A 30 -13.38 -2.66 -10.70
CA PRO A 30 -12.42 -1.57 -10.56
C PRO A 30 -12.85 -0.42 -11.48
N LEU A 31 -12.68 0.83 -11.04
CA LEU A 31 -13.07 1.99 -11.84
C LEU A 31 -12.38 1.87 -13.21
N ALA A 32 -13.15 1.48 -14.22
CA ALA A 32 -12.66 0.93 -15.48
C ALA A 32 -12.13 2.01 -16.44
N HIS A 33 -11.31 2.91 -15.93
CA HIS A 33 -10.63 3.91 -16.72
C HIS A 33 -9.18 3.44 -16.87
N HIS A 34 -8.86 2.92 -18.05
CA HIS A 34 -7.48 2.86 -18.54
C HIS A 34 -6.94 4.29 -18.55
N VAL A 35 -6.28 4.71 -17.47
CA VAL A 35 -5.63 6.01 -17.41
C VAL A 35 -4.15 5.76 -17.25
N LYS A 36 -3.48 5.87 -18.39
CA LYS A 36 -2.05 6.19 -18.46
C LYS A 36 -1.77 7.31 -17.48
N ASP A 37 -0.84 7.04 -16.58
CA ASP A 37 0.07 8.00 -15.96
C ASP A 37 -0.35 9.46 -16.13
N SER A 38 -1.16 9.94 -15.19
CA SER A 38 -1.74 11.28 -15.23
C SER A 38 -1.17 12.22 -14.17
N GLY A 39 -0.11 11.74 -13.50
CA GLY A 39 0.55 12.41 -12.38
C GLY A 39 1.57 13.44 -12.84
N GLU A 40 1.89 14.36 -11.92
CA GLU A 40 3.10 15.16 -12.06
C GLU A 40 4.31 14.26 -11.76
N HIS A 41 5.04 13.93 -12.81
CA HIS A 41 6.36 13.31 -12.69
C HIS A 41 7.33 14.31 -12.06
N ASN A 42 7.98 13.92 -10.96
CA ASN A 42 9.27 14.43 -10.45
C ASN A 42 9.40 14.15 -8.92
N VAL A 43 9.16 12.91 -8.47
CA VAL A 43 9.54 12.55 -7.10
C VAL A 43 11.04 12.27 -7.09
N ASN A 44 11.84 13.14 -6.44
CA ASN A 44 13.28 12.91 -6.32
C ASN A 44 13.55 11.96 -5.14
N THR A 45 13.69 10.68 -5.42
CA THR A 45 13.91 9.64 -4.41
C THR A 45 15.35 9.49 -3.95
N ALA A 46 16.32 9.99 -4.73
CA ALA A 46 17.75 9.77 -4.47
C ALA A 46 18.24 10.42 -3.16
N SER A 47 17.49 11.37 -2.62
CA SER A 47 17.80 12.06 -1.36
C SER A 47 16.98 11.57 -0.16
N LEU A 48 16.09 10.60 -0.33
CA LEU A 48 15.22 10.13 0.76
C LEU A 48 15.94 9.09 1.62
N ASP A 49 15.82 9.25 2.94
CA ASP A 49 16.30 8.27 3.93
C ASP A 49 15.15 7.34 4.33
N TRP A 50 15.03 6.20 3.66
CA TRP A 50 13.92 5.27 3.84
C TRP A 50 13.85 4.72 5.27
N GLU A 51 12.80 5.09 6.00
CA GLU A 51 12.58 4.68 7.40
C GLU A 51 12.18 3.22 7.50
N VAL A 52 11.42 2.75 6.50
CA VAL A 52 10.98 1.36 6.39
C VAL A 52 11.41 0.79 5.06
N ASP A 53 11.96 -0.41 5.13
CA ASP A 53 12.12 -1.35 4.02
C ASP A 53 11.58 -2.70 4.52
N ASN A 54 10.62 -3.31 3.81
CA ASN A 54 10.10 -4.63 4.18
C ASN A 54 10.95 -5.80 3.67
N GLY A 55 11.96 -5.54 2.85
CA GLY A 55 12.76 -6.56 2.17
C GLY A 55 12.02 -7.25 1.02
N GLU A 56 10.81 -6.80 0.71
CA GLU A 56 9.90 -7.35 -0.30
C GLU A 56 9.46 -6.26 -1.28
N GLY A 57 10.24 -5.17 -1.38
CA GLY A 57 10.07 -4.09 -2.34
C GLY A 57 9.38 -2.84 -1.83
N LEU A 58 8.62 -2.91 -0.72
CA LEU A 58 7.93 -1.73 -0.16
C LEU A 58 8.87 -0.94 0.76
N ARG A 59 9.07 0.32 0.41
CA ARG A 59 9.80 1.31 1.21
C ARG A 59 8.94 2.52 1.52
N ILE A 60 9.11 3.06 2.72
CA ILE A 60 8.34 4.19 3.23
C ILE A 60 9.26 5.20 3.90
N HIS A 61 9.07 6.47 3.57
CA HIS A 61 9.74 7.60 4.21
C HIS A 61 8.70 8.68 4.51
N THR A 62 8.87 9.42 5.59
CA THR A 62 8.03 10.59 5.86
C THR A 62 8.88 11.80 6.20
N ASP A 63 8.47 12.96 5.69
CA ASP A 63 9.02 14.24 6.15
C ASP A 63 7.94 15.06 6.86
N VAL A 64 8.13 16.37 7.01
CA VAL A 64 7.15 17.23 7.68
C VAL A 64 5.84 17.35 6.90
N GLU A 65 5.89 17.29 5.57
CA GLU A 65 4.78 17.64 4.67
C GLU A 65 4.18 16.43 3.95
N ASN A 66 4.97 15.38 3.73
CA ASN A 66 4.66 14.30 2.80
C ASN A 66 4.91 12.91 3.39
N ILE A 67 4.20 11.93 2.83
CA ILE A 67 4.51 10.50 2.92
C ILE A 67 4.99 10.07 1.54
N TYR A 68 6.16 9.42 1.51
CA TYR A 68 6.72 8.83 0.31
C TYR A 68 6.62 7.32 0.43
N MET A 69 6.13 6.68 -0.62
CA MET A 69 6.09 5.24 -0.73
C MET A 69 6.74 4.83 -2.03
N GLN A 70 7.54 3.78 -1.97
CA GLN A 70 8.18 3.17 -3.13
C GLN A 70 7.91 1.67 -3.11
N PHE A 71 7.59 1.11 -4.26
CA PHE A 71 7.39 -0.32 -4.42
C PHE A 71 8.22 -0.83 -5.60
N ASP A 72 9.30 -1.56 -5.29
CA ASP A 72 10.09 -2.32 -6.26
C ASP A 72 9.41 -3.67 -6.50
N HIS A 73 8.86 -3.83 -7.69
CA HIS A 73 8.14 -5.03 -8.11
C HIS A 73 8.93 -5.86 -9.11
N SER A 74 10.25 -5.67 -9.18
CA SER A 74 11.16 -6.47 -10.02
C SER A 74 11.07 -7.96 -9.76
N ALA A 75 10.79 -8.34 -8.50
CA ALA A 75 10.58 -9.71 -8.11
C ALA A 75 9.36 -10.31 -8.84
N ALA A 76 8.27 -9.56 -8.99
CA ALA A 76 6.97 -10.05 -9.44
C ALA A 76 6.82 -10.28 -10.96
N GLY A 77 7.86 -9.97 -11.74
CA GLY A 77 7.99 -10.41 -13.13
C GLY A 77 7.19 -9.59 -14.16
N GLN A 78 7.18 -10.06 -15.41
CA GLN A 78 6.74 -9.30 -16.60
C GLN A 78 5.21 -9.09 -16.73
N GLY A 79 4.41 -9.54 -15.74
CA GLY A 79 2.95 -9.49 -15.76
C GLY A 79 2.33 -8.24 -15.12
N ILE A 80 3.12 -7.45 -14.41
CA ILE A 80 2.63 -6.31 -13.64
C ILE A 80 2.41 -5.14 -14.58
N LYS A 81 1.24 -4.51 -14.43
CA LYS A 81 0.82 -3.36 -15.23
C LYS A 81 0.38 -2.19 -14.39
N ASN A 82 -0.09 -2.44 -13.17
CA ASN A 82 -0.54 -1.40 -12.27
C ASN A 82 -0.07 -1.72 -10.85
N ILE A 83 0.22 -0.68 -10.07
CA ILE A 83 0.45 -0.77 -8.63
C ILE A 83 -0.66 -0.01 -7.92
N GLN A 84 -1.20 -0.59 -6.85
CA GLN A 84 -2.12 0.06 -5.93
C GLN A 84 -1.50 0.12 -4.54
N PHE A 85 -1.53 1.28 -3.90
CA PHE A 85 -1.18 1.41 -2.48
C PHE A 85 -2.46 1.55 -1.67
N ILE A 86 -2.56 0.75 -0.60
CA ILE A 86 -3.69 0.73 0.32
C ILE A 86 -3.19 1.22 1.68
N ILE A 87 -3.86 2.23 2.25
CA ILE A 87 -3.36 2.99 3.40
C ILE A 87 -4.43 3.00 4.50
N ASP A 88 -4.04 2.57 5.69
CA ASP A 88 -4.84 2.61 6.92
C ASP A 88 -4.18 3.62 7.87
N ILE A 89 -4.72 4.84 7.95
CA ILE A 89 -4.04 5.98 8.55
C ILE A 89 -4.17 6.00 10.08
N ASP A 90 -5.19 5.33 10.62
CA ASP A 90 -5.41 5.17 12.05
C ASP A 90 -4.99 3.78 12.58
N ASN A 91 -4.52 2.91 11.68
CA ASN A 91 -4.08 1.55 11.93
C ASN A 91 -5.13 0.75 12.72
N ASN A 92 -6.40 0.90 12.33
CA ASN A 92 -7.54 0.29 12.98
C ASN A 92 -8.40 -0.43 11.95
N SER A 93 -8.34 -1.77 11.97
CA SER A 93 -9.15 -2.61 11.07
C SER A 93 -10.67 -2.49 11.24
N SER A 94 -11.14 -1.74 12.24
CA SER A 94 -12.55 -1.44 12.47
C SER A 94 -13.02 -0.09 11.91
N THR A 95 -12.14 0.69 11.28
CA THR A 95 -12.43 1.92 10.55
C THR A 95 -12.21 1.69 9.05
N GLY A 96 -12.28 2.72 8.21
CA GLY A 96 -12.06 2.61 6.77
C GLY A 96 -12.94 1.57 6.04
N ASN A 97 -12.38 0.98 4.98
CA ASN A 97 -12.98 -0.07 4.16
C ASN A 97 -12.61 -1.47 4.68
N ALA A 98 -13.59 -2.27 5.09
CA ALA A 98 -13.42 -3.59 5.67
C ALA A 98 -12.95 -4.65 4.67
N GLU A 99 -13.30 -4.53 3.38
CA GLU A 99 -12.80 -5.43 2.33
C GLU A 99 -11.28 -5.29 2.19
N GLU A 100 -10.76 -4.10 2.47
CA GLU A 100 -9.34 -3.76 2.44
C GLU A 100 -8.76 -3.55 3.85
N LYS A 101 -9.21 -4.38 4.81
CA LYS A 101 -8.63 -4.50 6.17
C LYS A 101 -8.65 -3.22 7.00
N GLY A 102 -9.58 -2.32 6.71
CA GLY A 102 -9.75 -1.04 7.39
C GLY A 102 -9.08 0.14 6.69
N ALA A 103 -8.69 -0.02 5.43
CA ALA A 103 -8.04 1.04 4.68
C ALA A 103 -8.92 2.30 4.57
N ASP A 104 -8.33 3.44 4.92
CA ASP A 104 -8.96 4.74 4.78
C ASP A 104 -8.77 5.31 3.38
N PHE A 105 -7.64 4.98 2.74
CA PHE A 105 -7.26 5.50 1.44
C PHE A 105 -6.68 4.45 0.51
N ILE A 106 -6.83 4.69 -0.78
CA ILE A 106 -6.07 3.98 -1.82
C ILE A 106 -5.43 4.99 -2.76
N VAL A 107 -4.26 4.63 -3.30
CA VAL A 107 -3.63 5.32 -4.42
C VAL A 107 -3.56 4.41 -5.61
N GLU A 108 -4.11 4.86 -6.73
CA GLU A 108 -4.07 4.19 -8.02
C GLU A 108 -3.97 5.23 -9.14
N ASN A 109 -3.19 4.94 -10.18
CA ASN A 109 -3.05 5.79 -11.39
C ASN A 109 -2.71 7.28 -11.13
N GLY A 110 -2.00 7.58 -10.04
CA GLY A 110 -1.63 8.95 -9.67
C GLY A 110 -2.73 9.75 -8.97
N TYR A 111 -3.81 9.10 -8.54
CA TYR A 111 -4.88 9.70 -7.74
C TYR A 111 -4.99 9.05 -6.38
N LEU A 112 -5.36 9.85 -5.38
CA LEU A 112 -5.69 9.43 -4.04
C LEU A 112 -7.22 9.38 -3.90
N TYR A 113 -7.72 8.27 -3.36
CA TYR A 113 -9.12 8.06 -3.09
C TYR A 113 -9.34 7.80 -1.60
N ALA A 114 -10.43 8.31 -1.05
CA ALA A 114 -10.85 8.08 0.33
C ALA A 114 -12.05 7.14 0.37
N SER A 115 -12.05 6.20 1.33
CA SER A 115 -13.19 5.34 1.60
C SER A 115 -14.42 6.17 1.98
N GLN A 116 -15.58 5.84 1.41
CA GLN A 116 -16.85 6.49 1.75
C GLN A 116 -17.73 5.64 2.68
N LYS A 117 -17.56 4.31 2.67
CA LYS A 117 -18.40 3.36 3.39
C LYS A 117 -17.62 2.15 3.86
N ARG A 118 -17.99 1.62 5.04
CA ARG A 118 -17.22 0.61 5.74
C ARG A 118 -17.22 -0.78 5.12
N ASP A 119 -18.25 -1.21 4.43
CA ASP A 119 -18.35 -2.61 3.95
C ASP A 119 -18.66 -2.68 2.46
N LEU A 120 -18.24 -1.66 1.71
CA LEU A 120 -18.50 -1.53 0.29
C LEU A 120 -17.25 -1.00 -0.41
N TRP A 121 -16.98 -1.50 -1.61
CA TRP A 121 -16.02 -0.91 -2.55
C TRP A 121 -16.51 0.45 -3.07
N ASP A 122 -16.45 1.47 -2.21
CA ASP A 122 -16.95 2.83 -2.46
C ASP A 122 -15.84 3.84 -2.13
N TRP A 123 -15.15 4.30 -3.19
CA TRP A 123 -13.98 5.15 -3.13
C TRP A 123 -14.26 6.48 -3.81
N LYS A 124 -13.93 7.59 -3.14
CA LYS A 124 -14.08 8.94 -3.70
C LYS A 124 -12.71 9.54 -3.96
N GLU A 125 -12.48 9.97 -5.20
CA GLU A 125 -11.27 10.74 -5.55
C GLU A 125 -11.22 12.03 -4.72
N ILE A 126 -10.08 12.25 -4.05
CA ILE A 126 -9.85 13.45 -3.22
C ILE A 126 -8.70 14.31 -3.71
N GLY A 127 -7.86 13.81 -4.62
CA GLY A 127 -6.82 14.62 -5.24
C GLY A 127 -5.82 13.82 -6.06
N LYS A 128 -4.97 14.55 -6.77
CA LYS A 128 -3.80 13.99 -7.46
C LYS A 128 -2.63 13.89 -6.50
N VAL A 129 -1.80 12.87 -6.71
CA VAL A 129 -0.51 12.71 -6.03
C VAL A 129 0.61 12.78 -7.07
N LYS A 130 1.84 13.09 -6.63
CA LYS A 130 2.99 12.98 -7.52
C LYS A 130 3.41 11.52 -7.58
N SER A 131 3.77 11.08 -8.78
CA SER A 131 4.19 9.70 -9.02
C SER A 131 5.31 9.65 -10.04
N SER A 132 6.15 8.63 -9.92
CA SER A 132 7.17 8.31 -10.92
C SER A 132 7.35 6.80 -11.01
N VAL A 133 7.52 6.32 -12.23
CA VAL A 133 7.89 4.93 -12.50
C VAL A 133 9.28 4.95 -13.12
N GLU A 134 10.23 4.28 -12.47
CA GLU A 134 11.58 4.06 -12.99
C GLU A 134 11.84 2.55 -12.99
N ASP A 135 12.10 1.99 -14.17
CA ASP A 135 12.19 0.55 -14.40
C ASP A 135 10.97 -0.23 -13.86
N LEU A 136 11.15 -1.00 -12.79
CA LEU A 136 10.12 -1.79 -12.11
C LEU A 136 9.88 -1.25 -10.69
N THR A 137 10.03 0.05 -10.51
CA THR A 137 9.86 0.73 -9.22
C THR A 137 8.88 1.88 -9.36
N ASP A 138 7.76 1.76 -8.67
CA ASP A 138 6.75 2.81 -8.55
C ASP A 138 7.02 3.62 -7.29
N THR A 139 7.04 4.94 -7.42
CA THR A 139 7.17 5.86 -6.29
C THR A 139 6.01 6.84 -6.30
N ILE A 140 5.45 7.08 -5.11
CA ILE A 140 4.40 8.08 -4.87
C ILE A 140 4.79 9.01 -3.73
N GLU A 141 4.41 10.29 -3.87
CA GLU A 141 4.51 11.32 -2.83
C GLU A 141 3.10 11.83 -2.54
N ILE A 142 2.66 11.66 -1.29
CA ILE A 142 1.33 12.07 -0.82
C ILE A 142 1.47 13.20 0.21
N PRO A 143 0.91 14.39 -0.04
CA PRO A 143 0.80 15.42 0.97
C PRO A 143 -0.02 14.94 2.18
N LYS A 144 0.54 15.05 3.39
CA LYS A 144 -0.14 14.68 4.64
C LYS A 144 -1.44 15.44 4.86
N SER A 145 -1.53 16.65 4.30
CA SER A 145 -2.75 17.47 4.30
C SER A 145 -3.93 16.80 3.59
N LEU A 146 -3.70 16.01 2.53
CA LEU A 146 -4.76 15.27 1.85
C LEU A 146 -5.28 14.08 2.67
N LEU A 147 -4.42 13.49 3.49
CA LEU A 147 -4.75 12.36 4.36
C LEU A 147 -5.38 12.78 5.69
N HIS A 148 -5.41 14.09 5.98
CA HIS A 148 -5.67 14.64 7.32
C HIS A 148 -4.80 13.98 8.42
N TYR A 149 -3.61 13.53 8.04
CA TYR A 149 -2.71 12.81 8.92
C TYR A 149 -1.86 13.79 9.73
N SER A 150 -1.95 13.71 11.05
CA SER A 150 -1.19 14.59 11.94
C SER A 150 0.00 13.91 12.61
N HIS A 151 -0.10 12.61 12.93
CA HIS A 151 0.96 11.76 13.51
C HIS A 151 0.38 10.38 13.89
N GLY A 152 1.23 9.35 14.01
CA GLY A 152 0.86 8.03 14.53
C GLY A 152 1.50 6.87 13.76
N PRO A 153 1.29 5.62 14.19
CA PRO A 153 1.51 4.49 13.30
C PRO A 153 0.44 4.49 12.21
N PHE A 154 0.80 4.06 11.00
CA PHE A 154 -0.14 3.79 9.92
C PHE A 154 0.24 2.50 9.19
N GLY A 155 -0.76 1.85 8.61
CA GLY A 155 -0.61 0.67 7.78
C GLY A 155 -0.48 1.05 6.32
N VAL A 156 0.42 0.37 5.61
CA VAL A 156 0.50 0.42 4.16
C VAL A 156 0.61 -1.00 3.61
N LEU A 157 -0.13 -1.25 2.54
CA LEU A 157 0.02 -2.40 1.68
C LEU A 157 0.23 -1.89 0.25
N ALA A 158 1.09 -2.57 -0.52
CA ALA A 158 1.19 -2.38 -1.95
C ALA A 158 0.75 -3.66 -2.66
N GLU A 159 -0.08 -3.53 -3.69
CA GLU A 159 -0.53 -4.62 -4.54
C GLU A 159 -0.03 -4.43 -5.97
N ALA A 160 0.57 -5.48 -6.53
CA ALA A 160 0.89 -5.57 -7.94
C ALA A 160 -0.30 -6.18 -8.69
N LEU A 161 -0.77 -5.47 -9.72
CA LEU A 161 -1.97 -5.83 -10.48
C LEU A 161 -1.64 -6.01 -11.96
N ASP A 162 -2.36 -6.91 -12.62
CA ASP A 162 -2.30 -7.14 -14.06
C ASP A 162 -3.05 -6.06 -14.86
N ASP A 163 -3.13 -6.20 -16.19
CA ASP A 163 -3.87 -5.26 -17.06
C ASP A 163 -5.39 -5.26 -16.82
N LYS A 164 -5.91 -6.22 -16.05
CA LYS A 164 -7.32 -6.37 -15.68
C LYS A 164 -7.58 -5.99 -14.22
N TRP A 165 -6.63 -5.32 -13.57
CA TRP A 165 -6.73 -4.92 -12.17
C TRP A 165 -6.97 -6.10 -11.23
N GLN A 166 -6.44 -7.27 -11.58
CA GLN A 166 -6.45 -8.44 -10.72
C GLN A 166 -5.10 -8.57 -10.02
N PRO A 167 -5.08 -8.97 -8.73
CA PRO A 167 -3.83 -9.26 -8.03
C PRO A 167 -2.98 -10.26 -8.79
N VAL A 168 -1.73 -9.88 -9.08
CA VAL A 168 -0.74 -10.80 -9.62
C VAL A 168 -0.25 -11.63 -8.45
N LEU A 169 -0.65 -12.90 -8.40
CA LEU A 169 -0.10 -13.86 -7.46
C LEU A 169 1.39 -14.01 -7.75
N TYR A 170 2.21 -13.43 -6.88
CA TYR A 170 3.63 -13.67 -6.89
C TYR A 170 3.93 -14.92 -6.05
N SER A 171 4.44 -15.98 -6.69
CA SER A 171 5.25 -16.97 -5.98
C SER A 171 6.68 -16.43 -5.93
N PRO A 172 7.13 -15.78 -4.84
CA PRO A 172 8.56 -15.63 -4.64
C PRO A 172 9.19 -17.01 -4.75
N SER A 173 10.28 -17.12 -5.49
CA SER A 173 10.98 -18.38 -5.78
C SER A 173 11.51 -19.13 -4.55
N SER A 174 11.11 -18.72 -3.33
CA SER A 174 11.39 -19.41 -2.07
C SER A 174 10.41 -19.14 -0.89
N VAL A 175 9.23 -18.52 -1.07
CA VAL A 175 8.36 -18.19 0.10
C VAL A 175 6.87 -18.52 -0.12
N ASP A 176 6.33 -19.17 0.91
CA ASP A 176 4.95 -19.57 1.19
C ASP A 176 3.87 -18.68 0.53
N GLU A 177 3.04 -19.31 -0.29
CA GLU A 177 1.95 -18.75 -1.11
C GLU A 177 0.80 -18.08 -0.33
N ASN A 178 0.92 -18.00 1.00
CA ASN A 178 -0.06 -17.37 1.90
C ASN A 178 0.39 -16.01 2.47
N LYS A 179 1.53 -15.45 2.05
CA LYS A 179 1.98 -14.14 2.53
C LYS A 179 1.40 -13.00 1.71
N VAL A 180 0.32 -12.40 2.19
CA VAL A 180 0.01 -11.01 1.86
C VAL A 180 1.06 -10.12 2.54
N HIS A 181 1.83 -9.39 1.74
CA HIS A 181 2.92 -8.52 2.19
C HIS A 181 2.40 -7.25 2.90
N THR A 182 1.82 -7.44 4.08
CA THR A 182 1.39 -6.35 4.98
C THR A 182 2.52 -6.05 5.96
N LYS A 183 2.98 -4.79 6.01
CA LYS A 183 3.89 -4.34 7.07
C LYS A 183 3.33 -3.08 7.71
N THR A 184 2.94 -3.18 8.98
CA THR A 184 2.62 -2.01 9.81
C THR A 184 3.89 -1.19 10.01
N VAL A 185 3.82 0.11 9.71
CA VAL A 185 4.94 1.02 9.88
C VAL A 185 4.75 1.79 11.19
N TYR A 186 5.75 1.69 12.07
CA TYR A 186 5.84 2.48 13.28
C TYR A 186 6.83 3.61 13.05
N ILE A 187 6.34 4.84 12.91
CA ILE A 187 7.19 6.04 12.83
C ILE A 187 7.27 6.66 14.23
N PRO A 188 8.44 6.60 14.90
CA PRO A 188 8.63 7.27 16.17
C PRO A 188 8.58 8.80 16.00
N ARG A 189 8.11 9.49 17.04
CA ARG A 189 8.08 10.97 17.12
C ARG A 189 9.47 11.59 17.07
#